data_AF-A0A8J2PIA0-F1
#
_entry.id   AF-A0A8J2PIA0-F1
#
_cell.length_a   1.000
_cell.length_b   1.000
_cell.length_c   1.000
_cell.angle_alpha   90.00
_cell.angle_beta   90.00
_cell.angle_gamma   90.00
#
_symmetry.space_group_name_H-M   'P 1'
#
loop_
_entity.id
_entity.type
_entity.pdbx_description
1 polymer ?
#
loop_
_entity_poly.entity_id
_entity_poly.type
_entity_poly.pdbx_seq_one_letter_code
_entity_poly.pdbx_strand_id
1 'polypeptide(L)'
;MAATNRNRITDLKTLQEAQQKTLDELEQKIKSNTENIRRLQNSFNEAITSMQGLQHDHDELKGKLISTNYVISYITSRLMLGRSIIKESHRNWKQGKITGSLLDYLNFTMPCGDNCPLHFAQAQSCRMSEDGTKLFMDFNAPIVSAKLTLVEADPF
;
A
#
# COMPACT_ATOMS: atom_id res chain seq x y z
N MET A 1 23.88 -79.69 -51.90
CA MET A 1 22.61 -79.04 -51.49
C MET A 1 22.47 -78.85 -49.96
N ALA A 2 23.00 -79.73 -49.10
CA ALA A 2 22.91 -79.57 -47.63
C ALA A 2 23.70 -78.37 -47.05
N ALA A 3 24.88 -78.05 -47.61
CA ALA A 3 25.72 -76.94 -47.12
C ALA A 3 25.11 -75.55 -47.36
N THR A 4 24.44 -75.36 -48.50
CA THR A 4 23.81 -74.09 -48.88
C THR A 4 22.58 -73.76 -48.01
N ASN A 5 21.82 -74.78 -47.62
CA ASN A 5 20.69 -74.61 -46.69
C ASN A 5 21.16 -74.32 -45.27
N ARG A 6 22.28 -74.91 -44.84
CA ARG A 6 22.85 -74.66 -43.50
C ARG A 6 23.26 -73.20 -43.36
N ASN A 7 23.98 -72.65 -44.34
CA ASN A 7 24.42 -71.24 -44.32
C ASN A 7 23.25 -70.26 -44.33
N ARG A 8 22.21 -70.50 -45.13
CA ARG A 8 20.98 -69.69 -45.12
C ARG A 8 20.26 -69.71 -43.77
N ILE A 9 20.22 -70.85 -43.09
CA ILE A 9 19.61 -70.96 -41.76
C ILE A 9 20.46 -70.20 -40.72
N THR A 10 21.79 -70.23 -40.83
CA THR A 10 22.66 -69.44 -39.96
C THR A 10 22.48 -67.94 -40.18
N ASP A 11 22.40 -67.49 -41.43
CA ASP A 11 22.18 -66.07 -41.79
C ASP A 11 20.80 -65.58 -41.36
N LEU A 12 19.77 -66.44 -41.43
CA LEU A 12 18.44 -66.12 -40.91
C LEU A 12 18.43 -66.00 -39.38
N LYS A 13 19.19 -66.84 -38.67
CA LYS A 13 19.31 -66.75 -37.21
C LYS A 13 20.03 -65.48 -36.77
N THR A 14 21.12 -65.11 -37.44
CA THR A 14 21.85 -63.87 -37.12
C THR A 14 21.02 -62.64 -37.44
N LEU A 15 20.26 -62.65 -38.54
CA LEU A 15 19.31 -61.58 -38.88
C LEU A 15 18.18 -61.47 -37.85
N GLN A 16 17.64 -62.60 -37.39
CA GLN A 16 16.60 -62.63 -36.36
C GLN A 16 17.11 -62.10 -35.01
N GLU A 17 18.33 -62.48 -34.61
CA GLU A 17 18.98 -61.96 -33.39
C GLU A 17 19.25 -60.45 -33.49
N ALA A 18 19.68 -59.96 -34.65
CA ALA A 18 19.87 -58.53 -34.88
C ALA A 18 18.54 -57.76 -34.82
N GLN A 19 17.47 -58.29 -35.40
CA GLN A 19 16.13 -57.70 -35.32
C GLN A 19 15.59 -57.70 -33.89
N GLN A 20 15.77 -58.79 -33.14
CA GLN A 20 15.34 -58.86 -31.74
C GLN A 20 16.05 -57.82 -30.89
N LYS A 21 17.36 -57.66 -31.06
CA LYS A 21 18.14 -56.65 -30.34
C LYS A 21 17.68 -55.22 -30.65
N THR A 22 17.32 -54.96 -31.91
CA THR A 22 16.80 -53.65 -32.34
C THR A 22 15.40 -53.38 -31.75
N LEU A 23 14.55 -54.41 -31.64
CA LEU A 23 13.25 -54.33 -30.98
C LEU A 23 13.38 -54.05 -29.48
N ASP A 24 14.31 -54.74 -28.80
CA ASP A 24 14.56 -54.52 -27.37
C ASP A 24 15.07 -53.09 -27.10
N GLU A 25 15.95 -52.56 -27.95
CA GLU A 25 16.43 -51.17 -27.87
C GLU A 25 15.30 -50.15 -28.11
N LEU A 26 14.39 -50.44 -29.04
CA LEU A 26 13.20 -49.63 -29.30
C LEU A 26 12.23 -49.65 -28.12
N GLU A 27 11.99 -50.82 -27.52
CA GLU A 27 11.12 -50.97 -26.35
C GLU A 27 11.68 -50.21 -25.14
N GLN A 28 13.00 -50.26 -24.93
CA GLN A 28 13.66 -49.50 -23.88
C GLN A 28 13.55 -47.97 -24.12
N LYS A 29 13.70 -47.52 -25.36
CA LYS A 29 13.49 -46.10 -25.73
C LYS A 29 12.04 -45.66 -25.54
N ILE A 30 11.06 -46.49 -25.88
CA ILE A 30 9.64 -46.21 -25.66
C ILE A 30 9.35 -46.09 -24.17
N LYS A 31 9.89 -46.98 -23.33
CA LYS A 31 9.72 -46.93 -21.88
C LYS A 31 10.32 -45.65 -21.29
N SER A 32 11.55 -45.30 -21.69
CA SER A 32 12.23 -44.07 -21.29
C SER A 32 11.45 -42.80 -21.71
N ASN A 33 10.98 -42.75 -22.96
CA ASN A 33 10.15 -41.63 -23.43
C ASN A 33 8.83 -41.52 -22.67
N THR A 34 8.20 -42.65 -22.35
CA THR A 34 6.95 -42.65 -21.57
C THR A 34 7.17 -42.07 -20.17
N GLU A 35 8.28 -42.42 -19.52
CA GLU A 35 8.67 -41.81 -18.24
C GLU A 35 8.95 -40.32 -18.36
N ASN A 36 9.65 -39.89 -19.41
CA ASN A 36 9.92 -38.48 -19.66
C ASN A 36 8.64 -37.67 -19.91
N ILE A 37 7.69 -38.22 -20.68
CA ILE A 37 6.37 -37.61 -20.89
C ILE A 37 5.61 -37.47 -19.57
N ARG A 38 5.63 -38.52 -18.73
CA ARG A 38 4.96 -38.48 -17.42
C ARG A 38 5.59 -37.45 -16.49
N ARG A 39 6.93 -37.34 -16.47
CA ARG A 39 7.64 -36.30 -15.72
C ARG A 39 7.25 -34.90 -16.22
N LEU A 40 7.22 -34.71 -17.53
CA LEU A 40 6.83 -33.45 -18.14
C LEU A 40 5.39 -33.06 -17.77
N GLN A 41 4.45 -34.01 -17.80
CA GLN A 41 3.07 -33.80 -17.36
C GLN A 41 2.99 -33.38 -15.89
N ASN A 42 3.74 -34.05 -15.01
CA ASN A 42 3.77 -33.70 -13.59
C ASN A 42 4.35 -32.29 -13.39
N SER A 43 5.48 -31.97 -14.01
CA SER A 43 6.08 -30.64 -13.93
C SER A 43 5.18 -29.55 -14.51
N PHE A 44 4.42 -29.86 -15.56
CA PHE A 44 3.45 -28.93 -16.12
C PHE A 44 2.27 -28.68 -15.18
N ASN A 45 1.75 -29.73 -14.54
CA ASN A 45 0.70 -29.59 -13.53
C ASN A 45 1.17 -28.80 -12.30
N GLU A 46 2.40 -29.04 -11.85
CA GLU A 46 3.03 -28.25 -10.78
C GLU A 46 3.15 -26.78 -11.19
N ALA A 47 3.63 -26.49 -12.40
CA ALA A 47 3.75 -25.14 -12.92
C ALA A 47 2.40 -24.42 -13.02
N ILE A 48 1.34 -25.11 -13.48
CA ILE A 48 -0.02 -24.56 -13.49
C ILE A 48 -0.47 -24.19 -12.07
N THR A 49 -0.26 -25.09 -11.11
CA THR A 49 -0.66 -24.87 -9.73
C THR A 49 0.08 -23.69 -9.12
N SER A 50 1.39 -23.59 -9.37
CA SER A 50 2.20 -22.43 -8.96
C SER A 50 1.75 -21.13 -9.64
N MET A 51 1.39 -21.17 -10.92
CA MET A 51 0.90 -20.00 -11.65
C MET A 51 -0.44 -19.49 -11.09
N GLN A 52 -1.35 -20.40 -10.75
CA GLN A 52 -2.62 -20.05 -10.10
C GLN A 52 -2.41 -19.41 -8.72
N GLY A 53 -1.47 -19.94 -7.93
CA GLY A 53 -1.09 -19.35 -6.64
C GLY A 53 -0.53 -17.93 -6.80
N LEU A 54 0.43 -17.75 -7.72
CA LEU A 54 1.01 -16.43 -8.00
C LEU A 54 -0.02 -15.40 -8.49
N GLN A 55 -1.01 -15.83 -9.28
CA GLN A 55 -2.07 -14.96 -9.75
C GLN A 55 -2.99 -14.52 -8.61
N HIS A 56 -3.30 -15.42 -7.67
CA HIS A 56 -4.08 -15.09 -6.47
C HIS A 56 -3.34 -14.08 -5.57
N ASP A 57 -2.07 -14.34 -5.27
CA ASP A 57 -1.23 -13.44 -4.46
C ASP A 57 -1.12 -12.05 -5.09
N HIS A 58 -0.97 -11.99 -6.42
CA HIS A 58 -0.92 -10.74 -7.17
C HIS A 58 -2.23 -9.94 -7.05
N ASP A 59 -3.39 -10.60 -7.18
CA ASP A 59 -4.69 -9.94 -7.06
C ASP A 59 -4.94 -9.44 -5.63
N GLU A 60 -4.53 -10.20 -4.61
CA GLU A 60 -4.61 -9.77 -3.21
C GLU A 60 -3.72 -8.56 -2.94
N LEU A 61 -2.47 -8.58 -3.43
CA LEU A 61 -1.54 -7.45 -3.36
C LEU A 61 -2.14 -6.21 -4.01
N LYS A 62 -2.67 -6.33 -5.23
CA LYS A 62 -3.28 -5.22 -5.97
C LYS A 62 -4.47 -4.62 -5.20
N GLY A 63 -5.33 -5.46 -4.62
CA GLY A 63 -6.46 -5.00 -3.81
C GLY A 63 -6.03 -4.20 -2.58
N LYS A 64 -5.06 -4.73 -1.81
CA LYS A 64 -4.53 -4.06 -0.60
C LYS A 64 -3.71 -2.81 -0.91
N LEU A 65 -3.01 -2.78 -2.05
CA LEU A 65 -2.17 -1.63 -2.44
C LEU A 65 -3.04 -0.39 -2.70
N ILE A 66 -4.20 -0.56 -3.35
CA ILE A 66 -5.11 0.55 -3.67
C ILE A 66 -5.64 1.19 -2.37
N SER A 67 -6.13 0.37 -1.43
CA SER A 67 -6.62 0.88 -0.14
C SER A 67 -5.51 1.53 0.68
N THR A 68 -4.32 0.92 0.69
CA THR A 68 -3.18 1.45 1.46
C THR A 68 -2.69 2.78 0.89
N ASN A 69 -2.55 2.89 -0.43
CA ASN A 69 -2.19 4.15 -1.09
C ASN A 69 -3.21 5.24 -0.84
N TYR A 70 -4.52 4.92 -0.90
CA TYR A 70 -5.56 5.88 -0.56
C TYR A 70 -5.42 6.39 0.87
N VAL A 71 -5.23 5.51 1.84
CA VAL A 71 -5.04 5.88 3.26
C VAL A 71 -3.80 6.75 3.43
N ILE A 72 -2.67 6.36 2.84
CA ILE A 72 -1.42 7.14 2.89
C ILE A 72 -1.63 8.52 2.27
N SER A 73 -2.23 8.61 1.09
CA SER A 73 -2.51 9.88 0.41
C SER A 73 -3.46 10.76 1.23
N TYR A 74 -4.51 10.18 1.82
CA TYR A 74 -5.44 10.90 2.67
C TYR A 74 -4.75 11.47 3.92
N ILE A 75 -3.98 10.64 4.64
CA ILE A 75 -3.21 11.09 5.82
C ILE A 75 -2.21 12.17 5.41
N THR A 76 -1.47 11.95 4.32
CA THR A 76 -0.48 12.92 3.82
C THR A 76 -1.14 14.26 3.47
N SER A 77 -2.28 14.23 2.79
CA SER A 77 -3.06 15.44 2.45
C SER A 77 -3.49 16.19 3.71
N ARG A 78 -4.04 15.49 4.70
CA ARG A 78 -4.43 16.08 6.00
C ARG A 78 -3.25 16.70 6.74
N LEU A 79 -2.10 16.01 6.79
CA LEU A 79 -0.88 16.52 7.41
C LEU A 79 -0.31 17.74 6.67
N MET A 80 -0.38 17.75 5.33
CA MET A 80 0.03 18.91 4.54
C MET A 80 -0.85 20.15 4.82
N LEU A 81 -2.17 19.96 4.89
CA LEU A 81 -3.10 21.02 5.28
C LEU A 81 -2.78 21.54 6.70
N GLY A 82 -2.62 20.63 7.66
CA GLY A 82 -2.25 20.97 9.04
C GLY A 82 -0.94 21.75 9.13
N ARG A 83 0.10 21.32 8.39
CA ARG A 83 1.38 22.04 8.32
C ARG A 83 1.21 23.47 7.80
N SER A 84 0.35 23.66 6.79
CA SER A 84 0.07 24.99 6.24
C SER A 84 -0.59 25.89 7.28
N ILE A 85 -1.65 25.39 7.93
CA ILE A 85 -2.40 26.10 8.97
C ILE A 85 -1.48 26.47 10.14
N ILE A 86 -0.69 25.52 10.64
CA ILE A 86 0.24 25.76 11.77
C ILE A 86 1.27 26.83 11.38
N LYS A 87 1.83 26.76 10.17
CA LYS A 87 2.84 27.73 9.70
C LYS A 87 2.27 29.14 9.57
N GLU A 88 1.07 29.28 9.02
CA GLU A 88 0.38 30.56 8.93
C GLU A 88 0.03 31.10 10.32
N SER A 89 -0.51 30.24 11.18
CA SER A 89 -0.91 30.62 12.52
C SER A 89 0.28 31.03 13.37
N HIS A 90 1.45 30.39 13.19
CA HIS A 90 2.69 30.83 13.83
C HIS A 90 3.14 32.23 13.35
N ARG A 91 2.94 32.57 12.07
CA ARG A 91 3.21 33.92 11.56
C ARG A 91 2.28 34.94 12.18
N ASN A 92 0.99 34.63 12.26
CA ASN A 92 -0.01 35.49 12.88
C ASN A 92 0.23 35.64 14.39
N TRP A 93 0.65 34.57 15.06
CA TRP A 93 1.04 34.58 16.47
C TRP A 93 2.18 35.55 16.74
N LYS A 94 3.21 35.58 15.88
CA LYS A 94 4.30 36.56 15.95
C LYS A 94 3.84 38.01 15.73
N GLN A 95 2.69 38.21 15.09
CA GLN A 95 2.05 39.50 14.92
C GLN A 95 1.06 39.82 16.05
N GLY A 96 1.01 39.01 17.11
CA GLY A 96 0.09 39.18 18.23
C GLY A 96 -1.35 38.77 17.93
N LYS A 97 -1.60 38.09 16.80
CA LYS A 97 -2.95 37.71 16.34
C LYS A 97 -3.19 36.21 16.44
N ILE A 98 -4.46 35.85 16.57
CA ILE A 98 -4.91 34.45 16.60
C ILE A 98 -5.83 34.18 15.42
N THR A 99 -5.64 33.03 14.80
CA THR A 99 -6.43 32.55 13.67
C THR A 99 -7.48 31.57 14.13
N GLY A 100 -8.74 31.78 13.71
CA GLY A 100 -9.81 30.80 13.89
C GLY A 100 -9.45 29.44 13.28
N SER A 101 -8.82 29.45 12.09
CA SER A 101 -8.40 28.22 11.39
C SER A 101 -7.50 27.30 12.21
N LEU A 102 -6.70 27.84 13.14
CA LEU A 102 -5.89 27.00 14.04
C LEU A 102 -6.75 26.31 15.08
N LEU A 103 -7.69 27.05 15.67
CA LEU A 103 -8.62 26.52 16.67
C LEU A 103 -9.53 25.47 16.06
N ASP A 104 -10.03 25.71 14.84
CA ASP A 104 -10.82 24.75 14.07
C ASP A 104 -10.02 23.49 13.76
N TYR A 105 -8.76 23.64 13.34
CA TYR A 105 -7.87 22.51 13.07
C TYR A 105 -7.58 21.67 14.34
N LEU A 106 -7.49 22.32 15.50
CA LEU A 106 -7.31 21.67 16.80
C LEU A 106 -8.63 21.19 17.42
N ASN A 107 -9.77 21.41 16.75
CA ASN A 107 -11.12 21.15 17.25
C ASN A 107 -11.36 21.78 18.63
N PHE A 108 -10.90 23.02 18.81
CA PHE A 108 -11.01 23.78 20.05
C PHE A 108 -12.17 24.77 19.99
N THR A 109 -13.19 24.56 20.82
CA THR A 109 -14.32 25.48 20.93
C THR A 109 -14.07 26.51 22.02
N MET A 110 -14.20 27.79 21.67
CA MET A 110 -14.07 28.87 22.63
C MET A 110 -15.25 28.89 23.63
N PRO A 111 -15.04 29.23 24.91
CA PRO A 111 -16.12 29.28 25.91
C PRO A 111 -17.20 30.35 25.61
N CYS A 112 -16.85 31.35 24.80
CA CYS A 112 -17.74 32.38 24.27
C CYS A 112 -18.61 31.89 23.08
N GLY A 113 -18.44 30.64 22.61
CA GLY A 113 -19.11 30.09 21.44
C GLY A 113 -18.74 30.78 20.12
N ASP A 114 -19.63 30.70 19.13
CA ASP A 114 -19.42 31.23 17.78
C ASP A 114 -19.34 32.77 17.72
N ASN A 115 -19.84 33.45 18.75
CA ASN A 115 -19.86 34.92 18.82
C ASN A 115 -18.56 35.50 19.40
N CYS A 116 -17.52 34.68 19.59
CA CYS A 116 -16.27 35.18 20.13
C CYS A 116 -15.50 35.99 19.08
N PRO A 117 -15.21 37.27 19.33
CA PRO A 117 -14.54 38.10 18.33
C PRO A 117 -13.03 37.85 18.38
N LEU A 118 -12.60 36.73 17.80
CA LEU A 118 -11.20 36.30 17.73
C LEU A 118 -10.29 37.34 17.05
N HIS A 119 -10.84 38.21 16.21
CA HIS A 119 -10.12 39.31 15.59
C HIS A 119 -9.57 40.33 16.59
N PHE A 120 -10.19 40.46 17.77
CA PHE A 120 -9.70 41.29 18.86
C PHE A 120 -8.83 40.52 19.86
N ALA A 121 -8.62 39.22 19.65
CA ALA A 121 -7.80 38.42 20.54
C ALA A 121 -6.31 38.76 20.35
N GLN A 122 -5.60 38.85 21.47
CA GLN A 122 -4.17 39.12 21.52
C GLN A 122 -3.40 37.91 22.03
N ALA A 123 -2.51 37.39 21.19
CA ALA A 123 -1.60 36.31 21.55
C ALA A 123 -0.56 36.79 22.58
N GLN A 124 -0.32 35.99 23.63
CA GLN A 124 0.68 36.30 24.66
C GLN A 124 1.87 35.35 24.61
N SER A 125 1.62 34.07 24.93
CA SER A 125 2.67 33.09 25.21
C SER A 125 2.33 31.76 24.55
N CYS A 126 3.32 31.11 23.94
CA CYS A 126 3.15 29.78 23.35
C CYS A 126 4.36 28.94 23.70
N ARG A 127 4.14 27.83 24.41
CA ARG A 127 5.19 26.93 24.87
C ARG A 127 4.76 25.49 24.72
N MET A 128 5.73 24.64 24.38
CA MET A 128 5.52 23.20 24.35
C MET A 128 5.95 22.62 25.70
N SER A 129 5.27 21.57 26.14
CA SER A 129 5.68 20.81 27.32
C SER A 129 7.03 20.13 27.09
N GLU A 130 7.73 19.80 28.18
CA GLU A 130 9.06 19.18 28.11
C GLU A 130 9.06 17.81 27.41
N ASP A 131 7.96 17.06 27.54
CA ASP A 131 7.71 15.79 26.87
C ASP A 131 7.23 15.95 25.41
N GLY A 132 7.02 17.18 24.95
CA GLY A 132 6.59 17.48 23.58
C GLY A 132 5.14 17.14 23.27
N THR A 133 4.35 16.69 24.25
CA THR A 133 3.00 16.17 24.02
C THR A 133 1.91 17.24 24.12
N LYS A 134 2.16 18.34 24.83
CA LYS A 134 1.19 19.39 25.10
C LYS A 134 1.68 20.74 24.58
N LEU A 135 0.79 21.45 23.92
CA LEU A 135 0.99 22.83 23.51
C LEU A 135 0.18 23.73 24.44
N PHE A 136 0.86 24.62 25.16
CA PHE A 136 0.24 25.64 25.99
C PHE A 136 0.23 26.96 25.23
N MET A 137 -0.96 27.53 25.07
CA MET A 137 -1.17 28.79 24.36
C MET A 137 -1.97 29.73 25.26
N ASP A 138 -1.36 30.86 25.60
CA ASP A 138 -1.97 31.90 26.41
C ASP A 138 -2.34 33.08 25.52
N PHE A 139 -3.58 33.52 25.64
CA PHE A 139 -4.09 34.66 24.90
C PHE A 139 -5.30 35.30 25.56
N ASN A 140 -5.49 36.59 25.29
CA ASN A 140 -6.62 37.35 25.80
C ASN A 140 -7.62 37.59 24.66
N ALA A 141 -8.87 37.16 24.84
CA ALA A 141 -9.95 37.49 23.92
C ALA A 141 -11.00 38.34 24.65
N PRO A 142 -11.34 39.54 24.16
CA PRO A 142 -12.35 40.36 24.80
C PRO A 142 -13.75 39.78 24.54
N ILE A 143 -14.59 39.81 25.56
CA ILE A 143 -16.01 39.47 25.44
C ILE A 143 -16.75 40.75 25.04
N VAL A 144 -17.29 40.78 23.83
CA VAL A 144 -18.10 41.92 23.37
C VAL A 144 -19.55 41.71 23.81
N SER A 145 -20.01 42.56 24.72
CA SER A 145 -21.41 42.56 25.17
C SER A 145 -22.27 43.38 24.20
N ALA A 146 -23.22 42.75 23.53
CA ALA A 146 -24.20 43.42 22.66
C ALA A 146 -25.17 44.35 23.43
N LYS A 147 -25.13 44.37 24.77
CA LYS A 147 -25.97 45.23 25.62
C LYS A 147 -25.34 46.57 25.94
N LEU A 148 -24.09 46.81 25.54
CA LEU A 148 -23.40 48.08 25.78
C LEU A 148 -23.80 49.07 24.68
N THR A 149 -24.60 50.07 25.04
CA THR A 149 -24.83 51.26 24.22
C THR A 149 -23.69 52.25 24.43
N LEU A 150 -23.03 52.64 23.34
CA LEU A 150 -22.09 53.75 23.35
C LEU A 150 -22.90 55.05 23.48
N VAL A 151 -22.81 55.71 24.63
CA VAL A 151 -23.41 57.03 24.83
C VAL A 151 -22.31 58.05 24.55
N GLU A 152 -22.33 58.63 23.34
CA GLU A 152 -21.49 59.75 22.98
C GLU A 152 -22.15 61.03 23.51
N ALA A 153 -21.42 61.82 24.30
CA ALA A 153 -21.93 63.09 24.79
C ALA A 153 -21.91 64.09 23.63
N ASP A 154 -23.09 64.57 23.25
CA ASP A 154 -23.26 65.63 22.26
C ASP A 154 -22.64 66.93 22.82
N PRO A 155 -21.68 67.56 22.12
CA PRO A 155 -21.05 68.79 22.59
C PRO A 155 -21.98 69.99 22.32
N PHE A 156 -22.96 70.18 23.20
CA PHE A 156 -23.71 71.44 23.34
C PHE A 156 -23.55 72.03 24.73
#